data_AF-A0A737U224-F1
#
_entry.id   AF-A0A737U224-F1
#
_cell.length_a   1.000
_cell.length_b   1.000
_cell.length_c   1.000
_cell.angle_alpha   90.00
_cell.angle_beta   90.00
_cell.angle_gamma   90.00
#
_symmetry.space_group_name_H-M   'P 1'
#
loop_
_entity.id
_entity.type
_entity.pdbx_description
1 polymer ?
#
loop_
_entity_poly.entity_id
_entity_poly.type
_entity_poly.pdbx_seq_one_letter_code
_entity_poly.pdbx_strand_id
1 'polypeptide(L)'
;MKGIQITPIALLVVNTISMSSAYADIPVTCHTTGTSESDLFCGSVSNTNGAVKSLAIGNNAFIPKAIIPGKTGIEQAIAIGSNVQATGDNSLVIGNDAITGKTGSVAIGGDDAAGTYHANGKGYILRAAGSNSADNNLTNFRANAAIGNGAVSLGANSQALSDGAVSIGAAATAGAGTQNGTTWNSTSGRQSIAVGAESSALQDNSIALGYRSEATGNSSTAIGNNALAKNNNALAMGRAASATGEQSIALGMNSGAEGSDALALGNSAHADAAGAILIGRDAKNTKDTLSAVGLPADNGINAIGIGSAVKSAANGIAIGRGAEAKISEATTIAIGNGAVSAGGIAIGQGASVVKGNNPSGTASASVSVGRQTVVADYGVALGSRASVGITLTGDGNPERVTTGGLYGTAVGINSGVYSNSALAVGHNAKVSENANAALAIGYNSLSSAQNAIAIGKGAKASADNTISIGTGNIVSGTNSGAIGDPSTVSGVNSYSIGNNNIISASNAFVLGNAVNNAVDNSVVLGNDSTVSAAIATPGYSVNGVSHKFAGSSPISTVSIGDSGKERTLTNVAAGRLSPVSTDAINGSQLFAVTSEVEKGNL
;
A
#
# COMPACT_ATOMS: atom_id res chain seq x y z
N MET A 1 -57.35 -29.69 -16.25
CA MET A 1 -57.26 -28.61 -15.25
C MET A 1 -58.40 -27.63 -15.52
N LYS A 2 -59.51 -27.74 -14.76
CA LYS A 2 -60.61 -26.76 -14.80
C LYS A 2 -60.17 -25.56 -13.97
N GLY A 3 -60.02 -24.41 -14.60
CA GLY A 3 -59.75 -23.15 -13.89
C GLY A 3 -60.93 -22.82 -12.99
N ILE A 4 -60.64 -22.61 -11.71
CA ILE A 4 -61.61 -22.06 -10.76
C ILE A 4 -61.90 -20.63 -11.22
N GLN A 5 -63.08 -20.39 -11.78
CA GLN A 5 -63.62 -19.03 -11.89
C GLN A 5 -64.12 -18.63 -10.51
N ILE A 6 -63.42 -17.69 -9.87
CA ILE A 6 -63.93 -16.97 -8.71
C ILE A 6 -64.63 -15.74 -9.25
N THR A 7 -65.95 -15.74 -9.26
CA THR A 7 -66.77 -14.54 -9.43
C THR A 7 -66.82 -13.84 -8.08
N PRO A 8 -66.26 -12.63 -7.91
CA PRO A 8 -66.49 -11.88 -6.69
C PRO A 8 -67.90 -11.30 -6.75
N ILE A 9 -68.87 -12.01 -6.17
CA ILE A 9 -70.10 -11.38 -5.68
C ILE A 9 -69.85 -11.09 -4.20
N ALA A 10 -69.33 -9.90 -3.94
CA ALA A 10 -69.52 -9.22 -2.67
C ALA A 10 -70.12 -7.85 -3.01
N LEU A 11 -71.45 -7.82 -3.15
CA LEU A 11 -72.21 -6.61 -3.00
C LEU A 11 -72.04 -6.18 -1.53
N LEU A 12 -71.06 -5.32 -1.26
CA LEU A 12 -70.95 -4.66 0.02
C LEU A 12 -72.07 -3.62 0.07
N VAL A 13 -73.25 -4.03 0.52
CA VAL A 13 -74.28 -3.10 0.97
C VAL A 13 -73.75 -2.47 2.26
N VAL A 14 -73.00 -1.38 2.13
CA VAL A 14 -72.64 -0.51 3.27
C VAL A 14 -73.89 0.27 3.65
N ASN A 15 -74.84 -0.39 4.31
CA ASN A 15 -76.06 0.29 4.77
C ASN A 15 -75.85 1.09 6.07
N THR A 16 -74.69 0.96 6.74
CA THR A 16 -74.28 1.83 7.84
C THR A 16 -72.77 1.66 8.09
N ILE A 17 -71.99 2.73 7.98
CA ILE A 17 -70.75 2.84 8.77
C ILE A 17 -71.23 3.22 10.18
N SER A 18 -71.55 2.23 11.02
CA SER A 18 -71.92 2.52 12.41
C SER A 18 -70.65 2.84 13.19
N MET A 19 -70.26 4.11 13.25
CA MET A 19 -69.33 4.58 14.26
C MET A 19 -70.14 4.75 15.55
N SER A 20 -69.97 3.86 16.52
CA SER A 20 -70.53 4.08 17.85
C SER A 20 -69.91 5.34 18.43
N SER A 21 -70.78 6.25 18.84
CA SER A 21 -70.50 7.66 19.07
C SER A 21 -69.65 7.93 20.30
N ALA A 22 -68.75 8.91 20.14
CA ALA A 22 -68.59 9.99 21.10
C ALA A 22 -68.22 11.33 20.42
N TYR A 23 -68.53 11.59 19.15
CA TYR A 23 -68.49 12.94 18.55
C TYR A 23 -69.44 13.00 17.34
N ALA A 24 -70.43 13.91 17.42
CA ALA A 24 -71.36 14.40 16.39
C ALA A 24 -71.76 13.47 15.21
N ASP A 25 -73.03 13.05 15.21
CA ASP A 25 -73.75 12.47 14.06
C ASP A 25 -73.79 13.46 12.89
N ILE A 26 -72.77 13.44 12.03
CA ILE A 26 -72.85 13.98 10.67
C ILE A 26 -73.19 12.78 9.78
N PRO A 27 -74.40 12.70 9.19
CA PRO A 27 -74.70 11.64 8.24
C PRO A 27 -73.70 11.70 7.08
N VAL A 28 -72.94 10.62 6.89
CA VAL A 28 -72.08 10.46 5.72
C VAL A 28 -73.00 10.16 4.53
N THR A 29 -73.32 11.18 3.75
CA THR A 29 -74.09 10.98 2.52
C THR A 29 -73.20 10.31 1.49
N CYS A 30 -73.60 9.11 1.07
CA CYS A 30 -72.95 8.41 -0.03
C CYS A 30 -73.77 8.58 -1.31
N HIS A 31 -73.10 8.86 -2.43
CA HIS A 31 -73.70 9.05 -3.73
C HIS A 31 -72.93 8.28 -4.80
N THR A 32 -73.64 7.76 -5.79
CA THR A 32 -73.07 7.26 -7.05
C THR A 32 -73.17 8.36 -8.11
N THR A 33 -72.43 9.46 -7.95
CA THR A 33 -72.57 10.67 -8.81
C THR A 33 -71.49 10.78 -9.89
N GLY A 34 -71.09 9.65 -10.47
CA GLY A 34 -70.10 9.61 -11.54
C GLY A 34 -70.73 9.56 -12.92
N THR A 35 -69.91 9.36 -13.94
CA THR A 35 -70.42 9.04 -15.30
C THR A 35 -70.82 7.57 -15.43
N SER A 36 -70.61 6.76 -14.38
CA SER A 36 -70.94 5.33 -14.27
C SER A 36 -71.64 5.01 -12.95
N GLU A 37 -72.57 4.04 -12.96
CA GLU A 37 -73.23 3.53 -11.73
C GLU A 37 -72.28 2.77 -10.79
N SER A 38 -71.07 2.42 -11.27
CA SER A 38 -70.05 1.68 -10.50
C SER A 38 -69.17 2.57 -9.63
N ASP A 39 -69.48 3.87 -9.56
CA ASP A 39 -68.74 4.86 -8.80
C ASP A 39 -69.33 5.05 -7.39
N LEU A 40 -68.50 5.15 -6.35
CA LEU A 40 -68.96 5.34 -4.96
C LEU A 40 -68.25 6.52 -4.29
N PHE A 41 -69.04 7.50 -3.80
CA PHE A 41 -68.55 8.71 -3.16
C PHE A 41 -69.21 8.89 -1.80
N CYS A 42 -68.43 9.12 -0.75
CA CYS A 42 -68.95 9.29 0.61
C CYS A 42 -68.20 10.40 1.34
N GLY A 43 -68.88 11.48 1.76
CA GLY A 43 -68.26 12.54 2.57
C GLY A 43 -68.79 13.95 2.28
N SER A 44 -68.34 14.94 3.07
CA SER A 44 -68.82 16.33 3.03
C SER A 44 -68.41 17.12 1.79
N VAL A 45 -67.32 16.73 1.11
CA VAL A 45 -66.76 17.43 -0.06
C VAL A 45 -66.00 16.46 -1.00
N SER A 46 -66.49 15.23 -1.17
CA SER A 46 -65.91 14.28 -2.13
C SER A 46 -66.36 14.61 -3.57
N ASN A 47 -65.42 14.89 -4.48
CA ASN A 47 -65.73 15.26 -5.87
C ASN A 47 -64.89 14.44 -6.85
N THR A 48 -65.56 13.85 -7.83
CA THR A 48 -64.96 12.89 -8.77
C THR A 48 -65.25 13.23 -10.22
N ASN A 49 -65.52 14.51 -10.51
CA ASN A 49 -65.86 15.08 -11.81
C ASN A 49 -65.40 14.22 -13.01
N GLY A 50 -66.26 13.32 -13.52
CA GLY A 50 -65.96 12.51 -14.72
C GLY A 50 -65.16 11.21 -14.54
N ALA A 51 -64.88 10.76 -13.31
CA ALA A 51 -64.27 9.45 -13.05
C ALA A 51 -65.16 8.27 -13.49
N VAL A 52 -64.56 7.09 -13.66
CA VAL A 52 -65.21 5.85 -14.10
C VAL A 52 -64.70 4.66 -13.28
N LYS A 53 -65.61 3.91 -12.64
CA LYS A 53 -65.32 2.75 -11.75
C LYS A 53 -64.38 3.10 -10.59
N SER A 54 -64.58 4.26 -9.99
CA SER A 54 -63.69 4.85 -9.00
C SER A 54 -64.37 5.00 -7.63
N LEU A 55 -63.56 5.04 -6.57
CA LEU A 55 -64.00 5.14 -5.17
C LEU A 55 -63.40 6.38 -4.51
N ALA A 56 -64.23 7.27 -3.96
CA ALA A 56 -63.75 8.38 -3.12
C ALA A 56 -64.47 8.43 -1.77
N ILE A 57 -63.74 8.28 -0.66
CA ILE A 57 -64.32 8.27 0.69
C ILE A 57 -63.56 9.26 1.58
N GLY A 58 -64.26 10.19 2.23
CA GLY A 58 -63.71 11.10 3.23
C GLY A 58 -63.92 12.59 2.91
N ASN A 59 -63.23 13.46 3.64
CA ASN A 59 -63.38 14.90 3.53
C ASN A 59 -62.40 15.46 2.48
N ASN A 60 -62.87 16.21 1.48
CA ASN A 60 -62.04 16.68 0.36
C ASN A 60 -61.27 15.56 -0.39
N ALA A 61 -61.87 14.37 -0.53
CA ALA A 61 -61.33 13.31 -1.39
C ALA A 61 -61.66 13.60 -2.86
N PHE A 62 -60.64 13.82 -3.70
CA PHE A 62 -60.80 14.35 -5.05
C PHE A 62 -60.24 13.44 -6.15
N ILE A 63 -61.04 13.20 -7.19
CA ILE A 63 -60.64 12.53 -8.44
C ILE A 63 -60.98 13.47 -9.60
N PRO A 64 -60.02 14.19 -10.20
CA PRO A 64 -60.32 15.21 -11.20
C PRO A 64 -60.87 14.68 -12.52
N LYS A 65 -61.53 15.58 -13.26
CA LYS A 65 -61.80 15.39 -14.70
C LYS A 65 -60.54 15.62 -15.50
N ALA A 66 -59.68 14.62 -15.61
CA ALA A 66 -58.58 14.68 -16.57
C ALA A 66 -59.11 14.30 -17.97
N ILE A 67 -59.00 15.21 -18.93
CA ILE A 67 -59.22 14.89 -20.35
C ILE A 67 -57.98 14.13 -20.83
N ILE A 68 -57.99 12.81 -20.68
CA ILE A 68 -56.99 11.94 -21.28
C ILE A 68 -57.43 11.68 -22.73
N PRO A 69 -56.58 11.88 -23.75
CA PRO A 69 -56.94 11.61 -25.13
C PRO A 69 -57.53 10.20 -25.30
N GLY A 70 -58.80 10.11 -25.71
CA GLY A 70 -59.52 8.85 -25.89
C GLY A 70 -60.29 8.32 -24.67
N LYS A 71 -60.30 9.03 -23.52
CA LYS A 71 -61.09 8.66 -22.32
C LYS A 71 -62.02 9.78 -21.87
N THR A 72 -63.08 9.41 -21.15
CA THR A 72 -64.08 10.33 -20.57
C THR A 72 -63.69 10.87 -19.19
N GLY A 73 -62.65 10.29 -18.57
CA GLY A 73 -62.03 10.73 -17.33
C GLY A 73 -61.09 9.67 -16.75
N ILE A 74 -60.80 9.75 -15.46
CA ILE A 74 -59.89 8.83 -14.75
C ILE A 74 -60.60 7.53 -14.42
N GLU A 75 -59.98 6.40 -14.75
CA GLU A 75 -60.55 5.06 -14.57
C GLU A 75 -59.93 4.33 -13.37
N GLN A 76 -60.75 3.62 -12.58
CA GLN A 76 -60.31 2.68 -11.53
C GLN A 76 -59.42 3.31 -10.44
N ALA A 77 -59.68 4.57 -10.08
CA ALA A 77 -58.94 5.26 -9.04
C ALA A 77 -59.61 5.10 -7.66
N ILE A 78 -58.81 5.00 -6.61
CA ILE A 78 -59.27 4.92 -5.22
C ILE A 78 -58.66 6.08 -4.42
N ALA A 79 -59.50 6.89 -3.78
CA ALA A 79 -59.11 7.99 -2.91
C ALA A 79 -59.81 7.90 -1.55
N ILE A 80 -59.06 7.65 -0.48
CA ILE A 80 -59.64 7.46 0.86
C ILE A 80 -58.92 8.34 1.89
N GLY A 81 -59.67 9.20 2.58
CA GLY A 81 -59.19 10.01 3.70
C GLY A 81 -59.47 11.51 3.54
N SER A 82 -58.57 12.34 4.07
CA SER A 82 -58.79 13.79 4.19
C SER A 82 -57.85 14.58 3.28
N ASN A 83 -58.38 15.45 2.41
CA ASN A 83 -57.58 16.22 1.45
C ASN A 83 -56.66 15.34 0.57
N VAL A 84 -57.19 14.24 0.06
CA VAL A 84 -56.47 13.28 -0.78
C VAL A 84 -56.86 13.41 -2.26
N GLN A 85 -55.91 13.14 -3.16
CA GLN A 85 -56.09 13.32 -4.60
C GLN A 85 -55.59 12.14 -5.41
N ALA A 86 -56.48 11.58 -6.25
CA ALA A 86 -56.12 10.55 -7.20
C ALA A 86 -56.27 11.04 -8.64
N THR A 87 -55.16 11.44 -9.28
CA THR A 87 -55.19 12.09 -10.60
C THR A 87 -54.81 11.17 -11.78
N GLY A 88 -54.50 9.90 -11.52
CA GLY A 88 -54.09 8.93 -12.53
C GLY A 88 -54.99 7.69 -12.60
N ASP A 89 -55.04 7.04 -13.77
CA ASP A 89 -55.77 5.78 -13.94
C ASP A 89 -55.20 4.67 -13.04
N ASN A 90 -56.04 3.81 -12.48
CA ASN A 90 -55.64 2.69 -11.63
C ASN A 90 -54.73 3.13 -10.47
N SER A 91 -54.93 4.33 -9.95
CA SER A 91 -54.15 4.89 -8.85
C SER A 91 -54.83 4.70 -7.49
N LEU A 92 -54.04 4.65 -6.42
CA LEU A 92 -54.51 4.44 -5.06
C LEU A 92 -53.91 5.49 -4.12
N VAL A 93 -54.76 6.31 -3.50
CA VAL A 93 -54.36 7.24 -2.46
C VAL A 93 -55.12 6.98 -1.17
N ILE A 94 -54.39 6.84 -0.04
CA ILE A 94 -54.98 6.65 1.28
C ILE A 94 -54.25 7.50 2.33
N GLY A 95 -55.00 8.30 3.10
CA GLY A 95 -54.52 8.98 4.30
C GLY A 95 -54.92 10.45 4.36
N ASN A 96 -54.00 11.35 4.70
CA ASN A 96 -54.25 12.79 4.71
C ASN A 96 -53.24 13.56 3.88
N ASP A 97 -53.69 14.57 3.14
CA ASP A 97 -52.80 15.46 2.38
C ASP A 97 -51.87 14.67 1.44
N ALA A 98 -52.44 13.65 0.80
CA ALA A 98 -51.73 12.69 -0.03
C ALA A 98 -52.20 12.77 -1.49
N ILE A 99 -51.28 12.54 -2.43
CA ILE A 99 -51.51 12.76 -3.86
C ILE A 99 -50.92 11.62 -4.71
N THR A 100 -51.72 11.06 -5.60
CA THR A 100 -51.23 10.25 -6.74
C THR A 100 -51.38 11.02 -8.05
N GLY A 101 -50.37 10.91 -8.92
CA GLY A 101 -50.25 11.71 -10.15
C GLY A 101 -50.71 11.00 -11.41
N LYS A 102 -49.94 10.01 -11.86
CA LYS A 102 -50.14 9.31 -13.14
C LYS A 102 -50.60 7.87 -12.95
N THR A 103 -50.75 7.13 -14.06
CA THR A 103 -51.29 5.77 -14.09
C THR A 103 -50.52 4.82 -13.16
N GLY A 104 -51.27 4.01 -12.39
CA GLY A 104 -50.71 2.96 -11.53
C GLY A 104 -49.94 3.45 -10.31
N SER A 105 -50.00 4.75 -9.99
CA SER A 105 -49.31 5.29 -8.82
C SER A 105 -50.04 5.00 -7.50
N VAL A 106 -49.28 4.78 -6.42
CA VAL A 106 -49.79 4.41 -5.09
C VAL A 106 -49.19 5.34 -4.05
N ALA A 107 -50.02 6.08 -3.31
CA ALA A 107 -49.61 6.95 -2.21
C ALA A 107 -50.39 6.58 -0.94
N ILE A 108 -49.69 6.14 0.11
CA ILE A 108 -50.31 5.80 1.40
C ILE A 108 -49.54 6.50 2.50
N GLY A 109 -50.20 7.39 3.24
CA GLY A 109 -49.55 8.16 4.29
C GLY A 109 -50.22 9.49 4.56
N GLY A 110 -49.50 10.33 5.29
CA GLY A 110 -50.00 11.60 5.80
C GLY A 110 -48.97 12.72 5.72
N ASP A 111 -49.39 13.93 6.05
CA ASP A 111 -48.51 15.06 6.32
C ASP A 111 -48.29 15.32 7.83
N ASP A 112 -49.08 14.67 8.70
CA ASP A 112 -49.10 14.78 10.18
C ASP A 112 -47.83 14.32 10.92
N ALA A 113 -46.70 14.20 10.23
CA ALA A 113 -45.38 14.03 10.85
C ALA A 113 -44.61 15.36 10.97
N ALA A 114 -45.32 16.49 10.93
CA ALA A 114 -44.74 17.83 11.08
C ALA A 114 -43.97 17.94 12.42
N GLY A 115 -42.65 18.15 12.33
CA GLY A 115 -41.78 18.47 13.47
C GLY A 115 -40.81 17.37 13.92
N THR A 116 -40.99 16.09 13.55
CA THR A 116 -40.08 15.01 13.99
C THR A 116 -39.05 14.58 12.94
N TYR A 117 -39.35 14.75 11.64
CA TYR A 117 -38.46 14.33 10.56
C TYR A 117 -38.03 15.54 9.72
N HIS A 118 -36.72 15.81 9.67
CA HIS A 118 -36.16 16.91 8.89
C HIS A 118 -35.81 16.42 7.49
N ALA A 119 -36.61 16.80 6.50
CA ALA A 119 -36.27 16.48 5.11
C ALA A 119 -35.02 17.23 4.61
N ASN A 120 -34.37 18.10 5.40
CA ASN A 120 -33.17 18.87 5.04
C ASN A 120 -33.27 19.57 3.67
N GLY A 121 -34.46 20.09 3.31
CA GLY A 121 -34.70 20.71 2.00
C GLY A 121 -34.85 19.72 0.84
N LYS A 122 -35.00 18.42 1.10
CA LYS A 122 -35.18 17.35 0.12
C LYS A 122 -36.66 17.04 -0.08
N GLY A 123 -37.03 16.79 -1.33
CA GLY A 123 -38.43 16.74 -1.74
C GLY A 123 -39.02 18.14 -1.89
N TYR A 124 -40.31 18.20 -2.24
CA TYR A 124 -40.96 19.44 -2.60
C TYR A 124 -42.22 19.68 -1.76
N ILE A 125 -42.50 20.94 -1.48
CA ILE A 125 -43.81 21.36 -0.97
C ILE A 125 -44.78 21.23 -2.15
N LEU A 126 -45.68 20.25 -2.06
CA LEU A 126 -46.69 20.01 -3.09
C LEU A 126 -48.01 20.57 -2.59
N ARG A 127 -48.67 21.40 -3.39
CA ARG A 127 -50.02 21.86 -3.07
C ARG A 127 -51.04 20.89 -3.64
N ALA A 128 -51.83 20.31 -2.76
CA ALA A 128 -53.02 19.57 -3.16
C ALA A 128 -54.01 20.52 -3.86
N ALA A 129 -54.59 20.14 -5.01
CA ALA A 129 -55.70 20.88 -5.61
C ALA A 129 -56.92 20.82 -4.67
N GLY A 130 -57.37 21.96 -4.15
CA GLY A 130 -58.45 22.03 -3.17
C GLY A 130 -58.02 22.32 -1.73
N SER A 131 -56.71 22.46 -1.44
CA SER A 131 -56.25 23.02 -0.17
C SER A 131 -56.79 24.44 -0.01
N ASN A 132 -57.61 24.67 1.01
CA ASN A 132 -58.23 25.97 1.28
C ASN A 132 -57.15 27.03 1.52
N SER A 133 -57.32 28.21 0.91
CA SER A 133 -56.49 29.40 1.16
C SER A 133 -56.52 29.89 2.62
N ALA A 134 -57.37 29.30 3.47
CA ALA A 134 -57.48 29.60 4.90
C ALA A 134 -56.53 28.75 5.77
N ASP A 135 -55.88 27.73 5.20
CA ASP A 135 -54.83 26.99 5.88
C ASP A 135 -53.54 27.82 5.84
N ASN A 136 -53.38 28.68 6.84
CA ASN A 136 -52.32 29.68 6.95
C ASN A 136 -50.97 29.09 7.40
N ASN A 137 -50.85 27.76 7.43
CA ASN A 137 -49.65 27.04 7.85
C ASN A 137 -48.82 26.55 6.64
N LEU A 138 -49.01 27.18 5.48
CA LEU A 138 -48.68 26.70 4.13
C LEU A 138 -47.22 26.87 3.66
N THR A 139 -46.28 27.18 4.55
CA THR A 139 -44.85 27.32 4.18
C THR A 139 -44.01 26.08 4.49
N ASN A 140 -44.60 25.04 5.10
CA ASN A 140 -43.82 23.92 5.65
C ASN A 140 -44.40 22.50 5.39
N PHE A 141 -45.47 22.36 4.60
CA PHE A 141 -46.11 21.06 4.40
C PHE A 141 -45.54 20.27 3.23
N ARG A 142 -45.12 19.05 3.52
CA ARG A 142 -44.58 18.12 2.54
C ARG A 142 -45.58 16.98 2.34
N ALA A 143 -46.49 17.09 1.38
CA ALA A 143 -47.48 16.06 1.08
C ALA A 143 -46.83 14.68 0.84
N ASN A 144 -47.57 13.62 1.21
CA ASN A 144 -47.26 12.26 0.74
C ASN A 144 -47.60 12.16 -0.75
N ALA A 145 -46.68 11.76 -1.62
CA ALA A 145 -46.93 11.86 -3.05
C ALA A 145 -46.29 10.78 -3.91
N ALA A 146 -47.08 10.20 -4.82
CA ALA A 146 -46.59 9.33 -5.88
C ALA A 146 -47.01 9.88 -7.25
N ILE A 147 -46.13 10.63 -7.90
CA ILE A 147 -46.51 11.43 -9.07
C ILE A 147 -46.29 10.71 -10.41
N GLY A 148 -45.22 9.93 -10.54
CA GLY A 148 -44.87 9.25 -11.78
C GLY A 148 -45.74 8.03 -12.12
N ASN A 149 -45.63 7.54 -13.35
CA ASN A 149 -46.25 6.28 -13.75
C ASN A 149 -45.72 5.12 -12.90
N GLY A 150 -46.60 4.32 -12.29
CA GLY A 150 -46.21 3.20 -11.43
C GLY A 150 -45.39 3.59 -10.19
N ALA A 151 -45.39 4.87 -9.79
CA ALA A 151 -44.67 5.35 -8.62
C ALA A 151 -45.33 4.86 -7.32
N VAL A 152 -44.54 4.56 -6.28
CA VAL A 152 -45.04 4.08 -4.99
C VAL A 152 -44.49 4.97 -3.87
N SER A 153 -45.35 5.53 -3.03
CA SER A 153 -44.98 6.34 -1.87
C SER A 153 -45.70 5.86 -0.62
N LEU A 154 -44.97 5.38 0.37
CA LEU A 154 -45.52 4.84 1.62
C LEU A 154 -44.88 5.49 2.84
N GLY A 155 -45.70 6.14 3.68
CA GLY A 155 -45.30 6.76 4.94
C GLY A 155 -45.43 8.28 4.93
N ALA A 156 -45.43 8.88 6.12
CA ALA A 156 -45.68 10.32 6.27
C ALA A 156 -44.61 11.17 5.58
N ASN A 157 -45.01 12.22 4.87
CA ASN A 157 -44.14 13.11 4.09
C ASN A 157 -43.27 12.41 3.02
N SER A 158 -43.52 11.14 2.68
CA SER A 158 -42.74 10.42 1.67
C SER A 158 -43.13 10.84 0.26
N GLN A 159 -42.18 10.88 -0.66
CA GLN A 159 -42.44 11.26 -2.06
C GLN A 159 -41.71 10.38 -3.07
N ALA A 160 -42.44 9.87 -4.05
CA ALA A 160 -41.96 9.26 -5.28
C ALA A 160 -42.36 10.14 -6.48
N LEU A 161 -41.42 10.90 -7.00
CA LEU A 161 -41.67 12.06 -7.86
C LEU A 161 -41.47 11.80 -9.36
N SER A 162 -41.08 10.59 -9.74
CA SER A 162 -40.74 10.21 -11.11
C SER A 162 -41.26 8.83 -11.48
N ASP A 163 -41.31 8.53 -12.77
CA ASP A 163 -41.86 7.26 -13.27
C ASP A 163 -41.08 6.06 -12.71
N GLY A 164 -41.80 5.08 -12.15
CA GLY A 164 -41.25 3.89 -11.50
C GLY A 164 -40.51 4.15 -10.17
N ALA A 165 -40.56 5.37 -9.63
CA ALA A 165 -39.90 5.69 -8.37
C ALA A 165 -40.60 5.04 -7.17
N VAL A 166 -39.84 4.57 -6.18
CA VAL A 166 -40.35 3.94 -4.96
C VAL A 166 -39.78 4.67 -3.74
N SER A 167 -40.66 5.17 -2.88
CA SER A 167 -40.32 5.88 -1.66
C SER A 167 -41.05 5.26 -0.47
N ILE A 168 -40.32 4.70 0.50
CA ILE A 168 -40.91 4.01 1.65
C ILE A 168 -40.23 4.49 2.93
N GLY A 169 -40.99 5.07 3.85
CA GLY A 169 -40.51 5.58 5.14
C GLY A 169 -40.76 7.08 5.30
N ALA A 170 -40.80 7.54 6.55
CA ALA A 170 -41.11 8.93 6.86
C ALA A 170 -40.11 9.90 6.18
N ALA A 171 -40.60 10.87 5.42
CA ALA A 171 -39.80 11.81 4.66
C ALA A 171 -38.82 11.20 3.64
N ALA A 172 -39.00 9.94 3.22
CA ALA A 172 -38.23 9.35 2.13
C ALA A 172 -38.50 10.08 0.79
N THR A 173 -37.50 10.18 -0.08
CA THR A 173 -37.62 10.89 -1.37
C THR A 173 -36.98 10.10 -2.50
N ALA A 174 -37.78 9.68 -3.48
CA ALA A 174 -37.32 9.08 -4.71
C ALA A 174 -37.65 10.00 -5.89
N GLY A 175 -36.61 10.49 -6.55
CA GLY A 175 -36.63 11.42 -7.67
C GLY A 175 -36.73 12.91 -7.34
N ALA A 176 -36.68 13.72 -8.40
CA ALA A 176 -36.76 15.17 -8.34
C ALA A 176 -37.64 15.71 -9.47
N GLY A 177 -38.12 16.95 -9.31
CA GLY A 177 -38.96 17.61 -10.30
C GLY A 177 -39.38 19.00 -9.86
N THR A 178 -40.19 19.66 -10.67
CA THR A 178 -40.65 21.03 -10.40
C THR A 178 -42.17 21.09 -10.54
N GLN A 179 -42.86 21.78 -9.64
CA GLN A 179 -44.26 22.18 -9.85
C GLN A 179 -44.31 23.46 -10.68
N ASN A 180 -45.11 23.45 -11.76
CA ASN A 180 -45.54 24.66 -12.45
C ASN A 180 -47.07 24.69 -12.47
N GLY A 181 -47.66 25.50 -11.59
CA GLY A 181 -49.10 25.48 -11.33
C GLY A 181 -49.54 24.11 -10.80
N THR A 182 -50.50 23.48 -11.49
CA THR A 182 -51.02 22.14 -11.14
C THR A 182 -50.26 21.00 -11.82
N THR A 183 -49.24 21.30 -12.63
CA THR A 183 -48.50 20.28 -13.39
C THR A 183 -47.17 19.98 -12.71
N TRP A 184 -46.91 18.70 -12.48
CA TRP A 184 -45.61 18.22 -12.02
C TRP A 184 -44.73 17.80 -13.19
N ASN A 185 -43.54 18.40 -13.26
CA ASN A 185 -42.52 18.05 -14.23
C ASN A 185 -41.38 17.32 -13.52
N SER A 186 -41.36 16.00 -13.63
CA SER A 186 -40.22 15.18 -13.20
C SER A 186 -38.96 15.59 -13.97
N THR A 187 -37.89 15.94 -13.26
CA THR A 187 -36.61 16.34 -13.86
C THR A 187 -35.55 15.23 -13.78
N SER A 188 -35.65 14.33 -12.79
CA SER A 188 -34.76 13.17 -12.62
C SER A 188 -35.38 12.12 -11.68
N GLY A 189 -34.78 10.94 -11.60
CA GLY A 189 -35.16 9.91 -10.63
C GLY A 189 -36.10 8.84 -11.16
N ARG A 190 -36.14 8.62 -12.47
CA ARG A 190 -36.88 7.46 -13.00
C ARG A 190 -36.32 6.18 -12.40
N GLN A 191 -37.20 5.30 -11.96
CA GLN A 191 -36.86 3.99 -11.36
C GLN A 191 -35.97 4.10 -10.10
N SER A 192 -35.95 5.25 -9.44
CA SER A 192 -35.19 5.44 -8.19
C SER A 192 -35.90 4.79 -7.00
N ILE A 193 -35.14 4.32 -6.01
CA ILE A 193 -35.66 3.64 -4.83
C ILE A 193 -35.09 4.30 -3.57
N ALA A 194 -35.95 4.86 -2.73
CA ALA A 194 -35.61 5.40 -1.41
C ALA A 194 -36.40 4.64 -0.33
N VAL A 195 -35.72 3.87 0.52
CA VAL A 195 -36.35 3.07 1.58
C VAL A 195 -35.66 3.33 2.90
N GLY A 196 -36.40 3.87 3.87
CA GLY A 196 -35.91 4.29 5.18
C GLY A 196 -36.27 5.74 5.45
N ALA A 197 -36.49 6.08 6.73
CA ALA A 197 -36.83 7.45 7.09
C ALA A 197 -35.70 8.43 6.70
N GLU A 198 -36.08 9.57 6.12
CA GLU A 198 -35.18 10.62 5.61
C GLU A 198 -34.22 10.14 4.49
N SER A 199 -34.47 8.97 3.88
CA SER A 199 -33.68 8.48 2.74
C SER A 199 -33.95 9.28 1.45
N SER A 200 -32.97 9.35 0.54
CA SER A 200 -33.05 10.17 -0.65
C SER A 200 -32.34 9.56 -1.85
N ALA A 201 -33.07 9.22 -2.91
CA ALA A 201 -32.57 8.71 -4.18
C ALA A 201 -33.01 9.65 -5.32
N LEU A 202 -32.19 10.62 -5.70
CA LEU A 202 -32.66 11.79 -6.48
C LEU A 202 -32.45 11.67 -8.00
N GLN A 203 -31.61 10.73 -8.45
CA GLN A 203 -31.24 10.57 -9.86
C GLN A 203 -31.77 9.25 -10.44
N ASP A 204 -31.77 9.14 -11.76
CA ASP A 204 -32.27 7.94 -12.46
C ASP A 204 -31.53 6.68 -11.97
N ASN A 205 -32.28 5.59 -11.76
CA ASN A 205 -31.81 4.28 -11.28
C ASN A 205 -31.06 4.30 -9.93
N SER A 206 -31.13 5.40 -9.16
CA SER A 206 -30.44 5.49 -7.87
C SER A 206 -31.18 4.71 -6.77
N ILE A 207 -30.43 4.12 -5.83
CA ILE A 207 -30.98 3.30 -4.73
C ILE A 207 -30.43 3.82 -3.41
N ALA A 208 -31.29 4.24 -2.49
CA ALA A 208 -30.97 4.65 -1.14
C ALA A 208 -31.76 3.77 -0.15
N LEU A 209 -31.07 2.91 0.62
CA LEU A 209 -31.67 1.99 1.59
C LEU A 209 -31.08 2.21 2.99
N GLY A 210 -31.86 2.78 3.91
CA GLY A 210 -31.47 3.01 5.30
C GLY A 210 -31.95 4.36 5.83
N TYR A 211 -31.84 4.56 7.15
CA TYR A 211 -32.12 5.87 7.76
C TYR A 211 -31.12 6.92 7.25
N ARG A 212 -31.59 8.02 6.66
CA ARG A 212 -30.76 9.09 6.08
C ARG A 212 -29.74 8.62 5.03
N SER A 213 -29.99 7.52 4.32
CA SER A 213 -29.14 7.13 3.19
C SER A 213 -29.39 8.05 1.99
N GLU A 214 -28.34 8.41 1.26
CA GLU A 214 -28.39 9.38 0.16
C GLU A 214 -27.70 8.82 -1.09
N ALA A 215 -28.46 8.65 -2.18
CA ALA A 215 -27.96 8.30 -3.50
C ALA A 215 -28.30 9.45 -4.47
N THR A 216 -27.33 10.33 -4.72
CA THR A 216 -27.56 11.56 -5.51
C THR A 216 -26.91 11.53 -6.89
N GLY A 217 -26.20 10.46 -7.24
CA GLY A 217 -25.64 10.24 -8.57
C GLY A 217 -26.51 9.32 -9.43
N ASN A 218 -26.41 9.41 -10.75
CA ASN A 218 -27.11 8.49 -11.65
C ASN A 218 -26.63 7.05 -11.43
N SER A 219 -27.56 6.10 -11.32
CA SER A 219 -27.27 4.67 -11.07
C SER A 219 -26.41 4.43 -9.82
N SER A 220 -26.41 5.35 -8.86
CA SER A 220 -25.68 5.24 -7.59
C SER A 220 -26.46 4.43 -6.57
N THR A 221 -25.76 3.77 -5.65
CA THR A 221 -26.37 2.91 -4.61
C THR A 221 -25.79 3.24 -3.24
N ALA A 222 -26.63 3.63 -2.29
CA ALA A 222 -26.30 3.89 -0.90
C ALA A 222 -27.10 2.97 0.03
N ILE A 223 -26.44 2.08 0.78
CA ILE A 223 -27.09 1.12 1.69
C ILE A 223 -26.50 1.25 3.09
N GLY A 224 -27.29 1.72 4.04
CA GLY A 224 -26.91 1.87 5.44
C GLY A 224 -27.34 3.20 6.05
N ASN A 225 -27.33 3.24 7.39
CA ASN A 225 -27.62 4.46 8.14
C ASN A 225 -26.61 5.56 7.80
N ASN A 226 -27.06 6.70 7.29
CA ASN A 226 -26.23 7.82 6.79
C ASN A 226 -25.23 7.44 5.67
N ALA A 227 -25.47 6.38 4.88
CA ALA A 227 -24.63 6.08 3.72
C ALA A 227 -24.82 7.14 2.61
N LEU A 228 -23.75 7.54 1.94
CA LEU A 228 -23.74 8.58 0.90
C LEU A 228 -23.07 8.07 -0.38
N ALA A 229 -23.82 7.97 -1.47
CA ALA A 229 -23.32 7.72 -2.83
C ALA A 229 -23.61 8.96 -3.69
N LYS A 230 -22.62 9.83 -3.86
CA LYS A 230 -22.84 11.20 -4.36
C LYS A 230 -22.82 11.32 -5.88
N ASN A 231 -21.92 10.61 -6.54
CA ASN A 231 -21.62 10.71 -7.97
C ASN A 231 -22.09 9.48 -8.76
N ASN A 232 -22.01 9.54 -10.09
CA ASN A 232 -22.54 8.51 -10.99
C ASN A 232 -21.88 7.15 -10.75
N ASN A 233 -22.68 6.08 -10.80
CA ASN A 233 -22.25 4.70 -10.60
C ASN A 233 -21.53 4.41 -9.27
N ALA A 234 -21.61 5.34 -8.30
CA ALA A 234 -20.96 5.18 -7.00
C ALA A 234 -21.75 4.18 -6.11
N LEU A 235 -21.03 3.38 -5.32
CA LEU A 235 -21.59 2.41 -4.38
C LEU A 235 -21.08 2.69 -2.96
N ALA A 236 -21.96 3.04 -2.04
CA ALA A 236 -21.67 3.17 -0.62
C ALA A 236 -22.48 2.13 0.18
N MET A 237 -21.84 1.21 0.89
CA MET A 237 -22.51 0.24 1.74
C MET A 237 -21.90 0.16 3.14
N GLY A 238 -22.69 0.44 4.16
CA GLY A 238 -22.28 0.49 5.57
C GLY A 238 -22.78 1.76 6.27
N ARG A 239 -22.78 1.74 7.61
CA ARG A 239 -23.14 2.94 8.40
C ARG A 239 -22.12 4.05 8.13
N ALA A 240 -22.60 5.21 7.67
CA ALA A 240 -21.79 6.37 7.30
C ALA A 240 -20.69 6.07 6.25
N ALA A 241 -20.90 5.07 5.38
CA ALA A 241 -20.05 4.87 4.20
C ALA A 241 -20.25 6.03 3.20
N SER A 242 -19.18 6.53 2.59
CA SER A 242 -19.22 7.70 1.71
C SER A 242 -18.45 7.44 0.41
N ALA A 243 -19.17 7.23 -0.69
CA ALA A 243 -18.63 7.11 -2.05
C ALA A 243 -18.91 8.42 -2.81
N THR A 244 -17.92 9.30 -2.86
CA THR A 244 -18.03 10.63 -3.51
C THR A 244 -17.23 10.74 -4.79
N GLY A 245 -16.42 9.75 -5.17
CA GLY A 245 -15.85 9.65 -6.52
C GLY A 245 -16.84 9.10 -7.54
N GLU A 246 -16.67 9.41 -8.82
CA GLU A 246 -17.38 8.72 -9.91
C GLU A 246 -16.92 7.25 -10.00
N GLN A 247 -17.85 6.31 -10.24
CA GLN A 247 -17.57 4.86 -10.28
C GLN A 247 -16.87 4.30 -9.01
N SER A 248 -16.91 5.05 -7.91
CA SER A 248 -16.23 4.69 -6.67
C SER A 248 -17.02 3.70 -5.82
N ILE A 249 -16.33 2.90 -5.01
CA ILE A 249 -16.91 1.87 -4.16
C ILE A 249 -16.39 2.04 -2.72
N ALA A 250 -17.27 2.35 -1.78
CA ALA A 250 -17.00 2.41 -0.35
C ALA A 250 -17.82 1.35 0.40
N LEU A 251 -17.16 0.35 0.99
CA LEU A 251 -17.78 -0.79 1.66
C LEU A 251 -17.24 -0.95 3.08
N GLY A 252 -18.06 -0.65 4.09
CA GLY A 252 -17.67 -0.70 5.51
C GLY A 252 -18.24 0.46 6.34
N MET A 253 -18.21 0.33 7.66
CA MET A 253 -18.59 1.44 8.54
C MET A 253 -17.56 2.56 8.43
N ASN A 254 -18.01 3.80 8.20
CA ASN A 254 -17.15 4.98 7.99
C ASN A 254 -16.10 4.83 6.88
N SER A 255 -16.32 3.98 5.87
CA SER A 255 -15.41 3.92 4.71
C SER A 255 -15.63 5.12 3.80
N GLY A 256 -14.57 5.60 3.15
CA GLY A 256 -14.58 6.74 2.24
C GLY A 256 -13.91 6.40 0.90
N ALA A 257 -14.58 6.63 -0.22
CA ALA A 257 -14.00 6.55 -1.56
C ALA A 257 -14.24 7.89 -2.26
N GLU A 258 -13.27 8.81 -2.16
CA GLU A 258 -13.40 10.18 -2.68
C GLU A 258 -12.87 10.31 -4.13
N GLY A 259 -11.92 9.46 -4.53
CA GLY A 259 -11.36 9.46 -5.88
C GLY A 259 -12.24 8.76 -6.92
N SER A 260 -12.14 9.19 -8.19
CA SER A 260 -12.74 8.45 -9.32
C SER A 260 -12.18 7.03 -9.40
N ASP A 261 -13.04 6.05 -9.68
CA ASP A 261 -12.66 4.64 -9.80
C ASP A 261 -12.00 4.04 -8.54
N ALA A 262 -12.12 4.72 -7.40
CA ALA A 262 -11.50 4.30 -6.15
C ALA A 262 -12.30 3.19 -5.45
N LEU A 263 -11.60 2.27 -4.79
CA LEU A 263 -12.17 1.20 -3.98
C LEU A 263 -11.67 1.30 -2.53
N ALA A 264 -12.59 1.50 -1.59
CA ALA A 264 -12.34 1.45 -0.15
C ALA A 264 -13.17 0.33 0.50
N LEU A 265 -12.52 -0.74 0.96
CA LEU A 265 -13.17 -1.90 1.57
C LEU A 265 -12.63 -2.12 3.00
N GLY A 266 -13.45 -1.88 4.01
CA GLY A 266 -13.11 -2.08 5.43
C GLY A 266 -13.60 -0.94 6.31
N ASN A 267 -13.68 -1.20 7.63
CA ASN A 267 -14.04 -0.14 8.58
C ASN A 267 -12.99 0.99 8.57
N SER A 268 -13.44 2.22 8.36
CA SER A 268 -12.58 3.41 8.28
C SER A 268 -11.52 3.36 7.16
N ALA A 269 -11.69 2.51 6.14
CA ALA A 269 -10.84 2.53 4.93
C ALA A 269 -11.12 3.79 4.11
N HIS A 270 -10.08 4.51 3.66
CA HIS A 270 -10.22 5.77 2.91
C HIS A 270 -9.36 5.77 1.64
N ALA A 271 -10.02 5.76 0.48
CA ALA A 271 -9.44 5.84 -0.85
C ALA A 271 -9.71 7.22 -1.46
N ASP A 272 -8.87 8.19 -1.11
CA ASP A 272 -9.16 9.61 -1.43
C ASP A 272 -8.70 10.05 -2.83
N ALA A 273 -7.97 9.20 -3.57
CA ALA A 273 -7.41 9.51 -4.88
C ALA A 273 -7.90 8.58 -5.99
N ALA A 274 -7.80 9.07 -7.22
CA ALA A 274 -8.26 8.36 -8.40
C ALA A 274 -7.52 7.02 -8.58
N GLY A 275 -8.29 5.96 -8.90
CA GLY A 275 -7.78 4.60 -9.12
C GLY A 275 -7.19 3.90 -7.89
N ALA A 276 -7.32 4.48 -6.69
CA ALA A 276 -6.75 3.91 -5.49
C ALA A 276 -7.56 2.70 -4.98
N ILE A 277 -6.87 1.64 -4.55
CA ILE A 277 -7.46 0.41 -4.00
C ILE A 277 -6.98 0.23 -2.55
N LEU A 278 -7.89 0.42 -1.59
CA LEU A 278 -7.62 0.35 -0.17
C LEU A 278 -8.52 -0.70 0.49
N ILE A 279 -7.91 -1.77 0.99
CA ILE A 279 -8.60 -2.92 1.58
C ILE A 279 -8.06 -3.16 2.99
N GLY A 280 -8.93 -3.08 3.99
CA GLY A 280 -8.62 -3.36 5.40
C GLY A 280 -9.00 -2.22 6.33
N ARG A 281 -9.08 -2.52 7.62
CA ARG A 281 -9.42 -1.53 8.65
C ARG A 281 -8.37 -0.43 8.72
N ASP A 282 -8.79 0.83 8.67
CA ASP A 282 -7.93 2.03 8.70
C ASP A 282 -6.89 2.09 7.56
N ALA A 283 -7.13 1.39 6.44
CA ALA A 283 -6.31 1.51 5.23
C ALA A 283 -6.50 2.89 4.60
N LYS A 284 -5.41 3.61 4.32
CA LYS A 284 -5.49 4.97 3.75
C LYS A 284 -4.44 5.20 2.68
N ASN A 285 -4.79 5.98 1.67
CA ASN A 285 -3.76 6.69 0.91
C ASN A 285 -3.16 7.79 1.79
N THR A 286 -1.86 8.07 1.61
CA THR A 286 -1.24 9.22 2.26
C THR A 286 -1.47 10.45 1.37
N LYS A 287 -2.40 11.32 1.77
CA LYS A 287 -2.39 12.73 1.33
C LYS A 287 -1.16 13.38 1.95
N ASP A 288 -0.15 13.75 1.15
CA ASP A 288 0.98 14.52 1.68
C ASP A 288 0.88 15.99 1.30
N THR A 289 0.88 16.82 2.34
CA THR A 289 1.01 18.28 2.33
C THR A 289 2.47 18.68 2.18
N LEU A 290 3.17 18.20 1.15
CA LEU A 290 4.52 18.68 0.85
C LEU A 290 4.44 20.06 0.17
N SER A 291 4.25 21.09 0.99
CA SER A 291 4.23 22.52 0.64
C SER A 291 5.57 23.08 0.10
N ALA A 292 6.44 22.24 -0.47
CA ALA A 292 7.83 22.62 -0.75
C ALA A 292 8.21 22.76 -2.24
N VAL A 293 7.42 22.30 -3.22
CA VAL A 293 7.87 22.39 -4.65
C VAL A 293 6.74 22.63 -5.66
N GLY A 294 5.60 23.23 -5.30
CA GLY A 294 4.61 23.72 -6.29
C GLY A 294 4.05 22.68 -7.28
N LEU A 295 4.32 21.39 -7.09
CA LEU A 295 3.69 20.29 -7.80
C LEU A 295 2.33 20.02 -7.14
N PRO A 296 1.29 19.62 -7.90
CA PRO A 296 0.02 19.21 -7.31
C PRO A 296 0.29 18.16 -6.24
N ALA A 297 -0.43 18.21 -5.12
CA ALA A 297 -0.41 17.13 -4.15
C ALA A 297 -0.87 15.85 -4.87
N ASP A 298 0.07 14.98 -5.26
CA ASP A 298 -0.25 13.69 -5.85
C ASP A 298 -0.88 12.85 -4.74
N ASN A 299 -2.21 12.86 -4.70
CA ASN A 299 -3.05 12.37 -3.60
C ASN A 299 -2.98 10.84 -3.37
N GLY A 300 -1.97 10.13 -3.87
CA GLY A 300 -1.96 8.67 -3.86
C GLY A 300 -2.67 8.05 -5.06
N ILE A 301 -2.57 8.68 -6.25
CA ILE A 301 -3.15 8.12 -7.49
C ILE A 301 -2.60 6.72 -7.71
N ASN A 302 -3.47 5.78 -8.10
CA ASN A 302 -3.14 4.36 -8.33
C ASN A 302 -2.49 3.64 -7.14
N ALA A 303 -2.66 4.13 -5.91
CA ALA A 303 -2.13 3.47 -4.72
C ALA A 303 -2.83 2.13 -4.45
N ILE A 304 -2.07 1.12 -4.05
CA ILE A 304 -2.58 -0.18 -3.60
C ILE A 304 -2.24 -0.37 -2.13
N GLY A 305 -3.24 -0.37 -1.24
CA GLY A 305 -3.10 -0.64 0.18
C GLY A 305 -3.93 -1.86 0.59
N ILE A 306 -3.31 -2.94 1.06
CA ILE A 306 -4.01 -4.15 1.51
C ILE A 306 -3.52 -4.55 2.91
N GLY A 307 -4.37 -4.42 3.92
CA GLY A 307 -4.09 -4.76 5.30
C GLY A 307 -4.64 -3.73 6.28
N SER A 308 -4.56 -4.03 7.57
CA SER A 308 -4.97 -3.07 8.59
C SER A 308 -3.90 -1.98 8.78
N ALA A 309 -4.33 -0.73 8.89
CA ALA A 309 -3.48 0.45 9.13
C ALA A 309 -2.36 0.61 8.08
N VAL A 310 -2.63 0.23 6.82
CA VAL A 310 -1.71 0.46 5.71
C VAL A 310 -1.72 1.91 5.26
N LYS A 311 -0.56 2.38 4.80
CA LYS A 311 -0.38 3.71 4.22
C LYS A 311 0.33 3.58 2.89
N SER A 312 -0.30 4.07 1.82
CA SER A 312 0.30 4.02 0.48
C SER A 312 0.28 5.40 -0.18
N ALA A 313 1.46 5.84 -0.63
CA ALA A 313 1.64 7.02 -1.48
C ALA A 313 1.29 6.71 -2.95
N ALA A 314 1.43 7.71 -3.81
CA ALA A 314 1.13 7.61 -5.25
C ALA A 314 1.97 6.53 -5.93
N ASN A 315 1.33 5.71 -6.77
CA ASN A 315 1.93 4.53 -7.40
C ASN A 315 2.60 3.55 -6.41
N GLY A 316 2.26 3.64 -5.11
CA GLY A 316 2.80 2.79 -4.07
C GLY A 316 2.00 1.49 -3.93
N ILE A 317 2.68 0.44 -3.47
CA ILE A 317 2.08 -0.84 -3.09
C ILE A 317 2.44 -1.11 -1.63
N ALA A 318 1.46 -1.01 -0.72
CA ALA A 318 1.59 -1.33 0.69
C ALA A 318 0.72 -2.55 1.04
N ILE A 319 1.33 -3.70 1.34
CA ILE A 319 0.61 -4.95 1.65
C ILE A 319 1.09 -5.52 2.98
N GLY A 320 0.17 -5.71 3.93
CA GLY A 320 0.45 -6.24 5.26
C GLY A 320 0.07 -5.27 6.37
N ARG A 321 -0.17 -5.78 7.59
CA ARG A 321 -0.56 -4.94 8.73
C ARG A 321 0.51 -3.87 9.00
N GLY A 322 0.12 -2.60 8.99
CA GLY A 322 1.02 -1.47 9.24
C GLY A 322 2.09 -1.27 8.17
N ALA A 323 1.93 -1.83 6.96
CA ALA A 323 2.85 -1.58 5.87
C ALA A 323 2.74 -0.11 5.39
N GLU A 324 3.88 0.52 5.11
CA GLU A 324 3.95 1.93 4.68
C GLU A 324 4.81 2.07 3.42
N ALA A 325 4.19 2.28 2.26
CA ALA A 325 4.86 2.70 1.02
C ALA A 325 4.82 4.23 0.96
N LYS A 326 5.94 4.88 1.32
CA LYS A 326 6.10 6.33 1.44
C LYS A 326 6.71 6.92 0.17
N ILE A 327 6.42 8.20 -0.07
CA ILE A 327 7.06 9.18 -0.98
C ILE A 327 8.03 8.58 -2.02
N SER A 328 7.70 8.67 -3.31
CA SER A 328 8.70 8.52 -4.38
C SER A 328 8.16 9.03 -5.72
N GLU A 329 9.04 9.62 -6.54
CA GLU A 329 8.81 9.89 -7.96
C GLU A 329 8.70 8.60 -8.80
N ALA A 330 9.04 7.45 -8.20
CA ALA A 330 8.97 6.11 -8.77
C ALA A 330 8.08 5.18 -7.93
N THR A 331 7.64 4.05 -8.50
CA THR A 331 6.88 3.01 -7.79
C THR A 331 7.60 2.56 -6.51
N THR A 332 6.89 2.61 -5.38
CA THR A 332 7.37 2.13 -4.08
C THR A 332 6.64 0.86 -3.68
N ILE A 333 7.37 -0.11 -3.13
CA ILE A 333 6.80 -1.39 -2.72
C ILE A 333 7.16 -1.64 -1.26
N ALA A 334 6.16 -1.85 -0.41
CA ALA A 334 6.27 -2.24 0.99
C ALA A 334 5.36 -3.44 1.26
N ILE A 335 5.91 -4.65 1.28
CA ILE A 335 5.14 -5.90 1.45
C ILE A 335 5.63 -6.63 2.70
N GLY A 336 4.79 -6.73 3.73
CA GLY A 336 5.08 -7.40 4.98
C GLY A 336 4.48 -6.67 6.18
N ASN A 337 4.35 -7.38 7.30
CA ASN A 337 3.89 -6.76 8.56
C ASN A 337 4.93 -5.73 9.03
N GLY A 338 4.51 -4.47 9.12
CA GLY A 338 5.38 -3.34 9.45
C GLY A 338 6.48 -3.07 8.44
N ALA A 339 6.35 -3.52 7.18
CA ALA A 339 7.31 -3.16 6.13
C ALA A 339 7.20 -1.66 5.80
N VAL A 340 8.32 -0.98 5.65
CA VAL A 340 8.36 0.47 5.36
C VAL A 340 9.29 0.71 4.18
N SER A 341 8.81 1.33 3.12
CA SER A 341 9.65 1.77 2.00
C SER A 341 9.54 3.28 1.84
N ALA A 342 10.65 3.99 1.94
CA ALA A 342 10.76 5.42 1.61
C ALA A 342 11.29 5.69 0.19
N GLY A 343 11.27 4.65 -0.65
CA GLY A 343 11.86 4.59 -1.98
C GLY A 343 12.21 3.14 -2.33
N GLY A 344 11.97 2.68 -3.57
CA GLY A 344 12.33 1.32 -3.97
C GLY A 344 11.48 0.21 -3.30
N ILE A 345 12.12 -0.92 -2.96
CA ILE A 345 11.45 -2.18 -2.61
C ILE A 345 11.81 -2.61 -1.18
N ALA A 346 10.80 -2.76 -0.32
CA ALA A 346 10.88 -3.37 1.01
C ALA A 346 9.93 -4.58 1.07
N ILE A 347 10.46 -5.80 1.18
CA ILE A 347 9.66 -7.04 1.20
C ILE A 347 10.11 -7.92 2.37
N GLY A 348 9.22 -8.14 3.35
CA GLY A 348 9.46 -8.96 4.54
C GLY A 348 8.91 -8.30 5.80
N GLN A 349 8.75 -9.08 6.87
CA GLN A 349 8.35 -8.52 8.17
C GLN A 349 9.40 -7.53 8.66
N GLY A 350 8.98 -6.30 8.95
CA GLY A 350 9.87 -5.21 9.37
C GLY A 350 10.96 -4.86 8.35
N ALA A 351 10.84 -5.27 7.09
CA ALA A 351 11.77 -4.83 6.04
C ALA A 351 11.66 -3.31 5.88
N SER A 352 12.78 -2.62 5.86
CA SER A 352 12.82 -1.17 5.82
C SER A 352 13.76 -0.67 4.72
N VAL A 353 13.25 0.25 3.90
CA VAL A 353 14.06 1.22 3.17
C VAL A 353 13.78 2.57 3.80
N VAL A 354 14.83 3.23 4.28
CA VAL A 354 14.73 4.58 4.85
C VAL A 354 15.43 5.58 3.94
N LYS A 355 15.03 6.85 4.03
CA LYS A 355 15.78 7.93 3.37
C LYS A 355 17.13 8.08 4.07
N GLY A 356 18.22 8.03 3.32
CA GLY A 356 19.53 8.41 3.82
C GLY A 356 19.74 9.92 3.79
N ASN A 357 20.98 10.34 4.05
CA ASN A 357 21.39 11.75 4.08
C ASN A 357 21.74 12.32 2.68
N ASN A 358 21.44 11.60 1.59
CA ASN A 358 21.79 12.07 0.25
C ASN A 358 20.97 13.33 -0.12
N PRO A 359 21.64 14.44 -0.51
CA PRO A 359 20.97 15.70 -0.89
C PRO A 359 19.97 15.58 -2.06
N SER A 360 19.98 14.48 -2.83
CA SER A 360 18.96 14.21 -3.86
C SER A 360 17.62 13.70 -3.31
N GLY A 361 17.47 13.47 -1.99
CA GLY A 361 16.17 13.39 -1.31
C GLY A 361 15.33 12.11 -1.51
N THR A 362 15.80 11.14 -2.31
CA THR A 362 15.07 9.89 -2.58
C THR A 362 15.96 8.65 -2.48
N ALA A 363 15.54 7.65 -1.68
CA ALA A 363 16.14 6.31 -1.62
C ALA A 363 15.75 5.45 -2.85
N SER A 364 15.72 6.06 -4.03
CA SER A 364 15.28 5.45 -5.29
C SER A 364 16.20 4.26 -5.64
N ALA A 365 15.60 3.16 -6.11
CA ALA A 365 16.28 1.91 -6.49
C ALA A 365 16.90 1.07 -5.36
N SER A 366 16.59 1.35 -4.09
CA SER A 366 17.03 0.51 -2.97
C SER A 366 16.21 -0.78 -2.86
N VAL A 367 16.84 -1.88 -2.41
CA VAL A 367 16.19 -3.20 -2.27
C VAL A 367 16.46 -3.79 -0.88
N SER A 368 15.40 -3.93 -0.08
CA SER A 368 15.41 -4.51 1.26
C SER A 368 14.50 -5.73 1.30
N VAL A 369 15.06 -6.94 1.24
CA VAL A 369 14.29 -8.19 1.14
C VAL A 369 14.64 -9.17 2.24
N GLY A 370 13.66 -9.44 3.08
CA GLY A 370 13.65 -10.43 4.14
C GLY A 370 13.30 -9.84 5.50
N ARG A 371 13.45 -10.63 6.57
CA ARG A 371 12.96 -10.24 7.91
C ARG A 371 13.92 -9.25 8.56
N GLN A 372 13.39 -8.08 8.94
CA GLN A 372 14.13 -6.98 9.58
C GLN A 372 15.36 -6.53 8.78
N THR A 373 15.30 -6.58 7.45
CA THR A 373 16.36 -5.99 6.62
C THR A 373 16.22 -4.48 6.61
N VAL A 374 17.34 -3.75 6.56
CA VAL A 374 17.32 -2.28 6.56
C VAL A 374 18.33 -1.74 5.57
N VAL A 375 17.89 -0.82 4.71
CA VAL A 375 18.73 -0.20 3.69
C VAL A 375 18.52 1.31 3.67
N ALA A 376 19.62 2.05 3.55
CA ALA A 376 19.63 3.46 3.16
C ALA A 376 19.75 3.62 1.61
N ASP A 377 20.24 4.76 1.14
CA ASP A 377 20.23 5.16 -0.27
C ASP A 377 21.03 4.19 -1.20
N TYR A 378 20.37 3.71 -2.26
CA TYR A 378 20.94 2.87 -3.33
C TYR A 378 21.55 1.53 -2.87
N GLY A 379 21.20 1.06 -1.67
CA GLY A 379 21.72 -0.19 -1.15
C GLY A 379 20.85 -1.41 -1.51
N VAL A 380 21.46 -2.59 -1.36
CA VAL A 380 20.77 -3.88 -1.48
C VAL A 380 21.02 -4.71 -0.23
N ALA A 381 19.98 -5.02 0.55
CA ALA A 381 20.04 -5.98 1.65
C ALA A 381 19.11 -7.16 1.39
N LEU A 382 19.66 -8.37 1.42
CA LEU A 382 18.96 -9.64 1.17
C LEU A 382 19.24 -10.61 2.33
N GLY A 383 18.22 -11.06 3.05
CA GLY A 383 18.36 -12.05 4.12
C GLY A 383 17.60 -11.68 5.39
N SER A 384 18.10 -12.08 6.55
CA SER A 384 17.48 -11.71 7.83
C SER A 384 18.42 -10.83 8.62
N ARG A 385 17.95 -9.63 9.02
CA ARG A 385 18.78 -8.62 9.69
C ARG A 385 19.99 -8.18 8.86
N ALA A 386 19.93 -8.32 7.54
CA ALA A 386 20.93 -7.75 6.64
C ALA A 386 20.77 -6.23 6.61
N SER A 387 21.89 -5.50 6.59
CA SER A 387 21.87 -4.03 6.66
C SER A 387 22.86 -3.36 5.72
N VAL A 388 22.44 -2.25 5.11
CA VAL A 388 23.30 -1.38 4.29
C VAL A 388 23.13 0.07 4.73
N GLY A 389 24.23 0.70 5.10
CA GLY A 389 24.31 2.11 5.51
C GLY A 389 23.68 2.44 6.86
N ILE A 390 23.25 1.43 7.62
CA ILE A 390 22.59 1.60 8.91
C ILE A 390 23.06 0.55 9.90
N THR A 391 23.47 0.98 11.10
CA THR A 391 23.76 0.04 12.19
C THR A 391 22.45 -0.39 12.87
N LEU A 392 22.23 -1.70 12.96
CA LEU A 392 21.11 -2.29 13.71
C LEU A 392 21.50 -2.45 15.18
N THR A 393 20.65 -2.02 16.09
CA THR A 393 20.76 -2.38 17.52
C THR A 393 20.49 -3.86 17.74
N GLY A 394 20.88 -4.36 18.91
CA GLY A 394 20.62 -5.75 19.31
C GLY A 394 19.14 -6.15 19.20
N ASP A 395 18.23 -5.22 19.46
CA ASP A 395 16.76 -5.39 19.34
C ASP A 395 16.23 -5.34 17.87
N GLY A 396 17.09 -5.04 16.89
CA GLY A 396 16.74 -4.97 15.47
C GLY A 396 16.14 -3.63 15.03
N ASN A 397 16.18 -2.59 15.88
CA ASN A 397 15.84 -1.24 15.47
C ASN A 397 17.02 -0.56 14.74
N PRO A 398 16.79 0.30 13.75
CA PRO A 398 17.85 1.08 13.12
C PRO A 398 18.24 2.26 14.02
N GLU A 399 19.49 2.31 14.51
CA GLU A 399 19.92 3.32 15.49
C GLU A 399 20.76 4.45 14.88
N ARG A 400 21.35 4.25 13.70
CA ARG A 400 22.16 5.29 13.04
C ARG A 400 22.15 5.14 11.52
N VAL A 401 21.70 6.19 10.83
CA VAL A 401 22.00 6.43 9.40
C VAL A 401 23.42 6.99 9.35
N THR A 402 24.40 6.12 9.06
CA THR A 402 25.79 6.56 8.89
C THR A 402 25.95 7.13 7.47
N THR A 403 26.92 8.03 7.25
CA THR A 403 27.28 8.58 5.91
C THR A 403 27.90 7.55 4.95
N GLY A 404 27.80 6.25 5.25
CA GLY A 404 28.32 5.14 4.47
C GLY A 404 27.20 4.23 3.99
N GLY A 405 27.47 3.38 3.00
CA GLY A 405 26.51 2.39 2.47
C GLY A 405 25.96 2.72 1.08
N LEU A 406 26.34 3.85 0.49
CA LEU A 406 25.96 4.20 -0.88
C LEU A 406 26.48 3.11 -1.84
N TYR A 407 25.59 2.54 -2.66
CA TYR A 407 25.89 1.39 -3.54
C TYR A 407 26.36 0.12 -2.81
N GLY A 408 26.10 0.01 -1.50
CA GLY A 408 26.47 -1.15 -0.71
C GLY A 408 25.54 -2.35 -0.96
N THR A 409 26.09 -3.56 -0.90
CA THR A 409 25.31 -4.80 -1.02
C THR A 409 25.61 -5.74 0.14
N ALA A 410 24.59 -6.11 0.91
CA ALA A 410 24.67 -7.06 2.02
C ALA A 410 23.75 -8.26 1.77
N VAL A 411 24.31 -9.47 1.70
CA VAL A 411 23.55 -10.71 1.43
C VAL A 411 23.85 -11.75 2.51
N GLY A 412 22.83 -12.20 3.24
CA GLY A 412 22.97 -13.22 4.29
C GLY A 412 22.28 -12.84 5.60
N ILE A 413 22.38 -13.73 6.59
CA ILE A 413 21.86 -13.46 7.93
C ILE A 413 22.86 -12.57 8.67
N ASN A 414 22.38 -11.44 9.20
CA ASN A 414 23.18 -10.50 9.98
C ASN A 414 24.44 -9.98 9.24
N SER A 415 24.39 -9.94 7.90
CA SER A 415 25.40 -9.28 7.08
C SER A 415 25.25 -7.77 7.15
N GLY A 416 26.35 -7.04 7.00
CA GLY A 416 26.35 -5.58 7.14
C GLY A 416 27.37 -4.89 6.26
N VAL A 417 26.95 -3.84 5.57
CA VAL A 417 27.83 -2.91 4.85
C VAL A 417 27.62 -1.51 5.40
N TYR A 418 28.67 -0.90 5.94
CA TYR A 418 28.63 0.42 6.55
C TYR A 418 29.56 1.43 5.86
N SER A 419 30.00 1.13 4.64
CA SER A 419 30.88 1.96 3.79
C SER A 419 30.38 2.00 2.34
N ASN A 420 30.95 2.88 1.52
CA ASN A 420 30.48 3.09 0.14
C ASN A 420 31.06 2.06 -0.83
N SER A 421 30.27 1.67 -1.82
CA SER A 421 30.63 0.75 -2.92
C SER A 421 31.20 -0.59 -2.44
N ALA A 422 30.70 -1.10 -1.31
CA ALA A 422 31.21 -2.29 -0.64
C ALA A 422 30.23 -3.48 -0.72
N LEU A 423 30.77 -4.69 -0.56
CA LEU A 423 30.02 -5.94 -0.67
C LEU A 423 30.28 -6.85 0.54
N ALA A 424 29.21 -7.27 1.21
CA ALA A 424 29.23 -8.28 2.27
C ALA A 424 28.32 -9.47 1.90
N VAL A 425 28.85 -10.69 1.82
CA VAL A 425 28.09 -11.90 1.48
C VAL A 425 28.40 -13.03 2.46
N GLY A 426 27.40 -13.51 3.21
CA GLY A 426 27.52 -14.61 4.17
C GLY A 426 26.90 -14.29 5.52
N HIS A 427 26.75 -15.32 6.37
CA HIS A 427 26.27 -15.12 7.73
C HIS A 427 27.33 -14.36 8.55
N ASN A 428 26.95 -13.22 9.11
CA ASN A 428 27.80 -12.29 9.86
C ASN A 428 28.98 -11.70 9.05
N ALA A 429 28.94 -11.73 7.71
CA ALA A 429 29.92 -11.03 6.89
C ALA A 429 29.75 -9.52 7.07
N LYS A 430 30.83 -8.78 7.34
CA LYS A 430 30.76 -7.34 7.63
C LYS A 430 31.82 -6.54 6.90
N VAL A 431 31.40 -5.42 6.33
CA VAL A 431 32.27 -4.32 5.93
C VAL A 431 32.04 -3.14 6.88
N SER A 432 33.11 -2.72 7.56
CA SER A 432 33.04 -1.69 8.60
C SER A 432 32.86 -0.28 8.04
N GLU A 433 32.59 0.69 8.91
CA GLU A 433 32.57 2.11 8.54
C GLU A 433 33.93 2.52 7.92
N ASN A 434 33.91 3.43 6.95
CA ASN A 434 35.08 3.95 6.21
C ASN A 434 35.88 2.92 5.37
N ALA A 435 35.50 1.65 5.35
CA ALA A 435 36.11 0.62 4.50
C ALA A 435 35.56 0.69 3.06
N ASN A 436 35.77 1.82 2.38
CA ASN A 436 35.24 2.07 1.03
C ASN A 436 35.81 1.06 0.02
N ALA A 437 34.98 0.63 -0.93
CA ALA A 437 35.32 -0.35 -1.96
C ALA A 437 35.85 -1.69 -1.40
N ALA A 438 35.51 -2.04 -0.16
CA ALA A 438 35.95 -3.27 0.47
C ALA A 438 35.00 -4.45 0.21
N LEU A 439 35.53 -5.66 0.33
CA LEU A 439 34.85 -6.93 0.06
C LEU A 439 34.95 -7.86 1.27
N ALA A 440 33.82 -8.37 1.76
CA ALA A 440 33.76 -9.40 2.80
C ALA A 440 32.86 -10.56 2.36
N ILE A 441 33.41 -11.72 2.03
CA ILE A 441 32.65 -12.91 1.61
C ILE A 441 32.96 -14.08 2.55
N GLY A 442 31.95 -14.70 3.18
CA GLY A 442 32.11 -15.88 4.03
C GLY A 442 31.50 -15.74 5.43
N TYR A 443 31.45 -16.87 6.15
CA TYR A 443 30.97 -16.88 7.54
C TYR A 443 31.92 -16.08 8.44
N ASN A 444 31.40 -15.07 9.15
CA ASN A 444 32.17 -14.16 10.02
C ASN A 444 33.36 -13.44 9.32
N SER A 445 33.34 -13.24 8.00
CA SER A 445 34.39 -12.45 7.34
C SER A 445 34.27 -10.96 7.69
N LEU A 446 35.41 -10.27 7.78
CA LEU A 446 35.47 -8.86 8.18
C LEU A 446 36.49 -8.08 7.34
N SER A 447 36.01 -7.07 6.62
CA SER A 447 36.85 -6.04 6.03
C SER A 447 36.63 -4.72 6.75
N SER A 448 37.71 -4.10 7.22
CA SER A 448 37.64 -2.90 8.09
C SER A 448 38.46 -1.71 7.63
N ALA A 449 39.00 -1.77 6.41
CA ALA A 449 39.83 -0.72 5.82
C ALA A 449 39.57 -0.58 4.31
N GLN A 450 40.13 0.46 3.67
CA GLN A 450 39.85 0.77 2.26
C GLN A 450 40.44 -0.29 1.32
N ASN A 451 39.69 -0.63 0.27
CA ASN A 451 40.08 -1.64 -0.73
C ASN A 451 40.44 -3.01 -0.12
N ALA A 452 40.02 -3.28 1.12
CA ALA A 452 40.34 -4.51 1.83
C ALA A 452 39.48 -5.68 1.31
N ILE A 453 40.10 -6.84 1.11
CA ILE A 453 39.47 -8.06 0.61
C ILE A 453 39.56 -9.14 1.67
N ALA A 454 38.43 -9.58 2.22
CA ALA A 454 38.32 -10.72 3.13
C ALA A 454 37.41 -11.79 2.51
N ILE A 455 37.95 -12.96 2.17
CA ILE A 455 37.19 -14.06 1.56
C ILE A 455 37.46 -15.35 2.34
N GLY A 456 36.42 -15.95 2.91
CA GLY A 456 36.48 -17.21 3.64
C GLY A 456 36.01 -17.11 5.10
N LYS A 457 36.06 -18.23 5.82
CA LYS A 457 35.53 -18.35 7.18
C LYS A 457 36.42 -17.60 8.16
N GLY A 458 35.93 -16.51 8.76
CA GLY A 458 36.67 -15.73 9.75
C GLY A 458 37.88 -14.97 9.19
N ALA A 459 37.99 -14.82 7.87
CA ALA A 459 39.03 -14.00 7.25
C ALA A 459 38.88 -12.52 7.67
N LYS A 460 39.98 -11.87 8.04
CA LYS A 460 39.99 -10.49 8.53
C LYS A 460 41.04 -9.63 7.81
N ALA A 461 40.57 -8.62 7.09
CA ALA A 461 41.37 -7.63 6.38
C ALA A 461 41.22 -6.25 7.06
N SER A 462 42.25 -5.77 7.75
CA SER A 462 42.17 -4.67 8.73
C SER A 462 42.99 -3.42 8.40
N ALA A 463 43.71 -3.42 7.29
CA ALA A 463 44.47 -2.26 6.82
C ALA A 463 44.21 -2.02 5.33
N ASP A 464 44.59 -0.84 4.83
CA ASP A 464 44.28 -0.44 3.46
C ASP A 464 45.00 -1.35 2.46
N ASN A 465 44.30 -1.65 1.35
CA ASN A 465 44.82 -2.47 0.25
C ASN A 465 45.28 -3.87 0.70
N THR A 466 44.55 -4.49 1.62
CA THR A 466 44.87 -5.83 2.14
C THR A 466 44.08 -6.95 1.46
N ILE A 467 44.69 -8.14 1.38
CA ILE A 467 44.08 -9.36 0.83
C ILE A 467 44.13 -10.47 1.88
N SER A 468 43.00 -10.98 2.33
CA SER A 468 42.87 -12.07 3.31
C SER A 468 41.94 -13.15 2.76
N ILE A 469 42.50 -14.22 2.18
CA ILE A 469 41.73 -15.28 1.49
C ILE A 469 41.98 -16.64 2.14
N GLY A 470 40.92 -17.26 2.67
CA GLY A 470 40.92 -18.57 3.30
C GLY A 470 40.32 -18.54 4.71
N THR A 471 40.72 -19.48 5.57
CA THR A 471 40.12 -19.61 6.91
C THR A 471 40.99 -18.92 7.94
N GLY A 472 40.40 -18.05 8.76
CA GLY A 472 41.04 -17.48 9.94
C GLY A 472 42.26 -16.56 9.69
N ASN A 473 42.55 -16.18 8.44
CA ASN A 473 43.64 -15.25 8.15
C ASN A 473 43.38 -13.87 8.76
N ILE A 474 44.43 -13.22 9.25
CA ILE A 474 44.39 -11.87 9.81
C ILE A 474 45.47 -11.02 9.13
N VAL A 475 45.06 -10.07 8.30
CA VAL A 475 45.96 -9.15 7.61
C VAL A 475 45.73 -7.73 8.13
N SER A 476 46.77 -7.16 8.75
CA SER A 476 46.75 -5.87 9.44
C SER A 476 47.90 -4.94 9.02
N GLY A 477 48.84 -5.42 8.21
CA GLY A 477 49.82 -4.56 7.55
C GLY A 477 49.23 -3.96 6.27
N THR A 478 49.46 -2.67 6.02
CA THR A 478 49.03 -2.01 4.79
C THR A 478 49.67 -2.68 3.56
N ASN A 479 48.97 -2.71 2.43
CA ASN A 479 49.47 -3.27 1.16
C ASN A 479 49.96 -4.74 1.25
N SER A 480 49.35 -5.52 2.15
CA SER A 480 49.80 -6.88 2.50
C SER A 480 48.75 -7.93 2.20
N GLY A 481 49.16 -9.20 2.16
CA GLY A 481 48.26 -10.29 1.80
C GLY A 481 48.52 -11.63 2.49
N ALA A 482 47.47 -12.42 2.66
CA ALA A 482 47.51 -13.80 3.10
C ALA A 482 46.54 -14.66 2.30
N ILE A 483 47.02 -15.79 1.78
CA ILE A 483 46.21 -16.82 1.11
C ILE A 483 46.53 -18.17 1.78
N GLY A 484 45.57 -18.76 2.51
CA GLY A 484 45.79 -20.02 3.25
C GLY A 484 44.89 -20.19 4.49
N ASP A 485 45.33 -21.01 5.45
CA ASP A 485 44.59 -21.34 6.68
C ASP A 485 45.51 -21.68 7.87
N PRO A 486 45.48 -20.91 8.97
CA PRO A 486 45.39 -19.45 9.03
C PRO A 486 46.80 -18.83 8.98
N SER A 487 46.92 -17.60 8.49
CA SER A 487 48.16 -16.81 8.53
C SER A 487 47.88 -15.40 9.09
N THR A 488 48.80 -14.88 9.89
CA THR A 488 48.76 -13.52 10.45
C THR A 488 49.86 -12.66 9.84
N VAL A 489 49.47 -11.58 9.16
CA VAL A 489 50.39 -10.66 8.48
C VAL A 489 50.16 -9.25 9.02
N SER A 490 51.12 -8.74 9.81
CA SER A 490 51.08 -7.41 10.41
C SER A 490 52.15 -6.46 9.86
N GLY A 491 53.20 -6.99 9.25
CA GLY A 491 54.19 -6.16 8.55
C GLY A 491 53.64 -5.57 7.26
N VAL A 492 54.14 -4.39 6.88
CA VAL A 492 53.68 -3.63 5.71
C VAL A 492 54.34 -4.18 4.44
N ASN A 493 53.60 -4.17 3.31
CA ASN A 493 54.04 -4.73 2.02
C ASN A 493 54.45 -6.21 2.08
N SER A 494 53.83 -6.99 2.96
CA SER A 494 54.23 -8.38 3.21
C SER A 494 53.17 -9.37 2.73
N TYR A 495 53.61 -10.55 2.27
CA TYR A 495 52.72 -11.54 1.68
C TYR A 495 52.98 -12.94 2.20
N SER A 496 51.90 -13.67 2.44
CA SER A 496 51.91 -15.07 2.81
C SER A 496 51.06 -15.90 1.86
N ILE A 497 51.62 -17.01 1.38
CA ILE A 497 50.89 -18.09 0.74
C ILE A 497 51.21 -19.37 1.50
N GLY A 498 50.21 -19.93 2.17
CA GLY A 498 50.31 -21.11 3.03
C GLY A 498 49.76 -20.88 4.44
N ASN A 499 50.15 -21.77 5.35
CA ASN A 499 49.42 -22.02 6.59
C ASN A 499 50.28 -21.73 7.83
N ASN A 500 49.66 -21.29 8.92
CA ASN A 500 50.29 -21.06 10.22
C ASN A 500 51.48 -20.09 10.17
N ASN A 501 51.47 -19.10 9.27
CA ASN A 501 52.55 -18.12 9.19
C ASN A 501 52.25 -16.89 10.06
N ILE A 502 53.27 -16.33 10.71
CA ILE A 502 53.20 -15.09 11.49
C ILE A 502 54.28 -14.14 10.95
N ILE A 503 53.85 -13.08 10.28
CA ILE A 503 54.75 -12.15 9.56
C ILE A 503 54.54 -10.74 10.13
N SER A 504 55.40 -10.34 11.07
CA SER A 504 55.49 -8.95 11.56
C SER A 504 56.49 -8.10 10.78
N ALA A 505 57.37 -8.74 10.02
CA ALA A 505 58.37 -8.07 9.18
C ALA A 505 57.75 -7.39 7.96
N SER A 506 58.32 -6.25 7.58
CA SER A 506 57.93 -5.48 6.39
C SER A 506 58.66 -5.96 5.14
N ASN A 507 58.01 -5.82 3.98
CA ASN A 507 58.52 -6.30 2.68
C ASN A 507 58.91 -7.79 2.68
N ALA A 508 58.28 -8.61 3.53
CA ALA A 508 58.59 -10.02 3.69
C ALA A 508 57.64 -10.90 2.87
N PHE A 509 58.19 -11.89 2.17
CA PHE A 509 57.42 -12.80 1.31
C PHE A 509 57.60 -14.24 1.77
N VAL A 510 56.51 -14.87 2.19
CA VAL A 510 56.50 -16.27 2.64
C VAL A 510 55.66 -17.11 1.69
N LEU A 511 56.28 -18.11 1.08
CA LEU A 511 55.61 -19.20 0.38
C LEU A 511 55.95 -20.50 1.11
N GLY A 512 55.12 -20.88 2.08
CA GLY A 512 55.45 -21.94 3.03
C GLY A 512 54.46 -22.03 4.18
N ASN A 513 54.75 -22.90 5.13
CA ASN A 513 53.94 -23.04 6.35
C ASN A 513 54.81 -22.98 7.60
N ALA A 514 54.18 -22.60 8.72
CA ALA A 514 54.80 -22.53 10.03
C ALA A 514 56.01 -21.57 10.11
N VAL A 515 56.02 -20.51 9.30
CA VAL A 515 57.06 -19.47 9.33
C VAL A 515 56.65 -18.36 10.30
N ASN A 516 57.36 -18.21 11.40
CA ASN A 516 57.02 -17.27 12.48
C ASN A 516 58.15 -16.31 12.88
N ASN A 517 59.23 -16.29 12.12
CA ASN A 517 60.43 -15.49 12.41
C ASN A 517 60.93 -14.71 11.19
N ALA A 518 60.04 -14.37 10.26
CA ALA A 518 60.36 -13.53 9.11
C ALA A 518 61.03 -12.22 9.56
N VAL A 519 62.07 -11.79 8.84
CA VAL A 519 62.76 -10.51 9.03
C VAL A 519 62.47 -9.57 7.86
N ASP A 520 62.72 -8.28 8.00
CA ASP A 520 62.43 -7.30 6.95
C ASP A 520 63.13 -7.67 5.63
N ASN A 521 62.43 -7.47 4.52
CA ASN A 521 62.88 -7.77 3.15
C ASN A 521 63.21 -9.25 2.88
N SER A 522 62.86 -10.17 3.79
CA SER A 522 63.17 -11.59 3.60
C SER A 522 62.24 -12.28 2.62
N VAL A 523 62.75 -13.35 1.99
CA VAL A 523 61.94 -14.30 1.24
C VAL A 523 62.10 -15.66 1.90
N VAL A 524 61.00 -16.30 2.27
CA VAL A 524 61.01 -17.61 2.93
C VAL A 524 60.25 -18.61 2.08
N LEU A 525 60.91 -19.70 1.70
CA LEU A 525 60.39 -20.72 0.82
C LEU A 525 60.36 -22.08 1.54
N GLY A 526 59.18 -22.71 1.59
CA GLY A 526 58.98 -24.05 2.12
C GLY A 526 58.46 -24.14 3.55
N ASN A 527 58.03 -25.35 3.92
CA ASN A 527 57.51 -25.69 5.24
C ASN A 527 58.59 -25.66 6.32
N ASP A 528 58.29 -25.11 7.50
CA ASP A 528 59.23 -25.00 8.64
C ASP A 528 60.55 -24.30 8.29
N SER A 529 60.56 -23.43 7.28
CA SER A 529 61.74 -22.61 6.98
C SER A 529 61.85 -21.48 8.00
N THR A 530 63.06 -21.15 8.44
CA THR A 530 63.34 -20.08 9.39
C THR A 530 64.26 -19.06 8.74
N VAL A 531 64.14 -17.79 9.09
CA VAL A 531 65.10 -16.78 8.61
C VAL A 531 65.84 -16.13 9.77
N SER A 532 67.12 -15.85 9.55
CA SER A 532 67.97 -15.08 10.46
C SER A 532 68.30 -13.74 9.82
N ALA A 533 68.69 -12.76 10.63
CA ALA A 533 69.23 -11.50 10.11
C ALA A 533 70.43 -11.78 9.20
N ALA A 534 70.54 -11.02 8.11
CA ALA A 534 71.64 -11.18 7.17
C ALA A 534 72.98 -10.89 7.86
N ILE A 535 73.94 -11.79 7.69
CA ILE A 535 75.30 -11.63 8.24
C ILE A 535 76.21 -11.10 7.12
N ALA A 536 76.81 -9.94 7.32
CA ALA A 536 77.79 -9.37 6.39
C ALA A 536 79.09 -10.16 6.44
N THR A 537 79.49 -10.74 5.31
CA THR A 537 80.76 -11.49 5.16
C THR A 537 81.64 -10.73 4.15
N PRO A 538 82.45 -9.75 4.59
CA PRO A 538 83.17 -8.86 3.69
C PRO A 538 84.36 -9.51 2.99
N GLY A 539 84.83 -10.64 3.50
CA GLY A 539 86.01 -11.30 3.00
C GLY A 539 86.38 -12.54 3.79
N TYR A 540 87.54 -13.09 3.47
CA TYR A 540 88.13 -14.24 4.13
C TYR A 540 89.66 -14.11 4.12
N SER A 541 90.35 -14.93 4.92
CA SER A 541 91.81 -14.98 4.92
C SER A 541 92.30 -16.41 4.71
N VAL A 542 93.25 -16.58 3.79
CA VAL A 542 93.96 -17.85 3.58
C VAL A 542 95.44 -17.55 3.72
N ASN A 543 96.15 -18.29 4.59
CA ASN A 543 97.58 -18.13 4.84
C ASN A 543 98.00 -16.68 5.16
N GLY A 544 97.15 -15.93 5.90
CA GLY A 544 97.41 -14.53 6.25
C GLY A 544 97.12 -13.50 5.14
N VAL A 545 96.77 -13.93 3.94
CA VAL A 545 96.35 -13.04 2.84
C VAL A 545 94.85 -12.81 2.92
N SER A 546 94.43 -11.54 2.98
CA SER A 546 93.02 -11.16 3.01
C SER A 546 92.45 -11.01 1.60
N HIS A 547 91.31 -11.66 1.37
CA HIS A 547 90.53 -11.57 0.15
C HIS A 547 89.17 -10.94 0.47
N LYS A 548 88.59 -10.21 -0.50
CA LYS A 548 87.28 -9.57 -0.37
C LYS A 548 86.24 -10.34 -1.17
N PHE A 549 85.03 -10.44 -0.63
CA PHE A 549 83.87 -10.92 -1.39
C PHE A 549 83.12 -9.75 -2.04
N ALA A 550 82.58 -10.00 -3.24
CA ALA A 550 81.53 -9.15 -3.80
C ALA A 550 80.23 -9.32 -2.98
N GLY A 551 79.35 -8.31 -2.98
CA GLY A 551 78.07 -8.40 -2.27
C GLY A 551 78.18 -8.41 -0.73
N SER A 552 79.25 -7.83 -0.18
CA SER A 552 79.58 -7.88 1.26
C SER A 552 78.55 -7.27 2.24
N SER A 553 77.54 -6.57 1.73
CA SER A 553 76.50 -5.89 2.52
C SER A 553 75.10 -6.37 2.11
N PRO A 554 74.70 -7.60 2.45
CA PRO A 554 73.37 -8.11 2.13
C PRO A 554 72.28 -7.34 2.89
N ILE A 555 71.17 -7.06 2.22
CA ILE A 555 70.03 -6.35 2.82
C ILE A 555 69.09 -7.26 3.63
N SER A 556 69.05 -8.55 3.28
CA SER A 556 68.23 -9.59 3.92
C SER A 556 68.64 -10.97 3.38
N THR A 557 67.85 -12.00 3.67
CA THR A 557 68.14 -13.40 3.31
C THR A 557 66.94 -14.05 2.62
N VAL A 558 67.24 -14.88 1.60
CA VAL A 558 66.29 -15.88 1.08
C VAL A 558 66.52 -17.17 1.86
N SER A 559 65.56 -17.57 2.70
CA SER A 559 65.62 -18.85 3.41
C SER A 559 64.87 -19.94 2.66
N ILE A 560 65.50 -21.09 2.52
CA ILE A 560 64.92 -22.31 1.94
C ILE A 560 64.83 -23.45 2.95
N GLY A 561 65.07 -23.23 4.25
CA GLY A 561 65.09 -24.29 5.26
C GLY A 561 65.39 -23.78 6.66
N ASP A 562 65.72 -24.72 7.54
CA ASP A 562 66.17 -24.47 8.92
C ASP A 562 67.35 -25.40 9.21
N SER A 563 68.06 -25.18 10.33
CA SER A 563 69.16 -26.05 10.75
C SER A 563 68.66 -27.49 10.95
N GLY A 564 69.28 -28.46 10.27
CA GLY A 564 68.86 -29.86 10.24
C GLY A 564 67.63 -30.14 9.36
N LYS A 565 67.11 -29.12 8.66
CA LYS A 565 66.00 -29.18 7.70
C LYS A 565 66.36 -28.45 6.40
N GLU A 566 67.62 -28.55 5.99
CA GLU A 566 68.13 -27.91 4.80
C GLU A 566 67.46 -28.47 3.53
N ARG A 567 67.36 -27.63 2.50
CA ARG A 567 66.89 -28.05 1.18
C ARG A 567 68.02 -27.95 0.16
N THR A 568 68.05 -28.91 -0.75
CA THR A 568 68.89 -28.79 -1.94
C THR A 568 68.30 -27.75 -2.89
N LEU A 569 69.17 -26.97 -3.53
CA LEU A 569 68.81 -26.14 -4.67
C LEU A 569 69.34 -26.82 -5.93
N THR A 570 68.43 -27.31 -6.77
CA THR A 570 68.77 -28.11 -7.96
C THR A 570 68.61 -27.29 -9.25
N ASN A 571 69.24 -27.76 -10.32
CA ASN A 571 69.21 -27.13 -11.65
C ASN A 571 69.79 -25.70 -11.68
N VAL A 572 70.82 -25.44 -10.86
CA VAL A 572 71.55 -24.17 -10.86
C VAL A 572 72.58 -24.18 -11.99
N ALA A 573 72.42 -23.28 -12.96
CA ALA A 573 73.39 -23.07 -14.03
C ALA A 573 74.74 -22.58 -13.48
N ALA A 574 75.82 -22.75 -14.25
CA ALA A 574 77.14 -22.30 -13.83
C ALA A 574 77.19 -20.76 -13.71
N GLY A 575 77.58 -20.26 -12.53
CA GLY A 575 77.72 -18.83 -12.28
C GLY A 575 78.99 -18.24 -12.89
N ARG A 576 79.03 -16.93 -13.13
CA ARG A 576 80.25 -16.28 -13.62
C ARG A 576 81.35 -16.31 -12.55
N LEU A 577 82.59 -16.59 -12.96
CA LEU A 577 83.76 -16.58 -12.09
C LEU A 577 84.55 -15.28 -12.31
N SER A 578 84.37 -14.29 -11.44
CA SER A 578 85.09 -13.01 -11.48
C SER A 578 85.12 -12.33 -10.10
N PRO A 579 86.00 -11.34 -9.85
CA PRO A 579 86.10 -10.66 -8.55
C PRO A 579 84.85 -9.87 -8.12
N VAL A 580 83.90 -9.65 -9.03
CA VAL A 580 82.67 -8.87 -8.79
C VAL A 580 81.40 -9.72 -8.88
N SER A 581 81.53 -11.04 -9.11
CA SER A 581 80.38 -11.93 -9.30
C SER A 581 79.60 -12.13 -8.01
N THR A 582 78.27 -12.08 -8.12
CA THR A 582 77.32 -12.43 -7.06
C THR A 582 76.39 -13.58 -7.51
N ASP A 583 76.82 -14.35 -8.51
CA ASP A 583 76.08 -15.50 -9.00
C ASP A 583 76.29 -16.71 -8.07
N ALA A 584 75.27 -17.57 -7.94
CA ALA A 584 75.42 -18.83 -7.23
C ALA A 584 76.40 -19.77 -7.97
N ILE A 585 77.22 -20.50 -7.22
CA ILE A 585 78.13 -21.52 -7.74
C ILE A 585 77.44 -22.88 -7.70
N ASN A 586 77.48 -23.63 -8.81
CA ASN A 586 76.97 -24.99 -8.84
C ASN A 586 78.05 -26.04 -8.51
N GLY A 587 77.64 -27.28 -8.27
CA GLY A 587 78.56 -28.36 -7.91
C GLY A 587 79.64 -28.65 -8.97
N SER A 588 79.35 -28.47 -10.25
CA SER A 588 80.32 -28.73 -11.34
C SER A 588 81.48 -27.74 -11.36
N GLN A 589 81.24 -26.49 -10.96
CA GLN A 589 82.29 -25.47 -10.88
C GLN A 589 83.23 -25.71 -9.70
N LEU A 590 82.67 -26.05 -8.54
CA LEU A 590 83.48 -26.42 -7.38
C LEU A 590 84.31 -27.68 -7.68
N PHE A 591 83.68 -28.68 -8.30
CA PHE A 591 84.37 -29.89 -8.74
C PHE A 591 85.53 -29.61 -9.73
N ALA A 592 85.35 -28.67 -10.65
CA ALA A 592 86.41 -28.28 -11.59
C ALA A 592 87.62 -27.66 -10.86
N VAL A 593 87.39 -26.81 -9.85
CA VAL A 593 88.48 -26.22 -9.05
C VAL A 593 89.19 -27.27 -8.20
N THR A 594 88.43 -28.13 -7.49
CA THR A 594 89.03 -29.18 -6.66
C THR A 594 89.85 -30.16 -7.49
N SER A 595 89.41 -30.47 -8.71
CA SER A 595 90.14 -31.33 -9.64
C SER A 595 91.50 -30.75 -10.05
N GLU A 596 91.66 -29.42 -10.08
CA GLU A 596 92.96 -28.79 -10.37
C GLU A 596 93.85 -28.70 -9.12
N VAL A 597 93.27 -28.48 -7.93
CA VAL A 597 93.99 -28.53 -6.66
C VAL A 597 94.59 -29.93 -6.43
N GLU A 598 93.82 -30.99 -6.68
CA GLU A 598 94.29 -32.39 -6.54
C GLU A 598 95.46 -32.73 -7.48
N LYS A 599 95.55 -32.07 -8.64
CA LYS A 599 96.66 -32.21 -9.58
C LYS A 599 97.92 -31.44 -9.18
N GLY A 600 97.85 -30.61 -8.13
CA GLY A 600 98.94 -29.73 -7.70
C GLY A 600 99.14 -28.50 -8.60
N ASN A 601 98.10 -28.09 -9.34
CA ASN A 601 98.17 -26.96 -10.27
C ASN A 601 97.84 -25.59 -9.63
N LEU A 602 97.54 -25.55 -8.31
CA LEU A 602 97.09 -24.37 -7.57
C LEU A 602 97.76 -24.21 -6.22
#